data_AF-A0A093UM34-F1
#
_entry.id   AF-A0A093UM34-F1
#
_cell.length_a   1.000
_cell.length_b   1.000
_cell.length_c   1.000
_cell.angle_alpha   90.00
_cell.angle_beta   90.00
_cell.angle_gamma   90.00
#
_symmetry.space_group_name_H-M   'P 1'
#
loop_
_entity.id
_entity.type
_entity.pdbx_description
1 polymer ?
#
loop_
_entity_poly.entity_id
_entity_poly.type
_entity_poly.pdbx_seq_one_letter_code
_entity_poly.pdbx_strand_id
1 'polypeptide(L)'
;MSTDNNVVERILSLLDNVELPYPGGPLLTFFVSEALNPVQAAHYLNQRILTDEPSFIVADWAYIILCITENACSPPQPDRSAQNAITLRDRMRCCVTGKNGTFWDPLLVMPILPIPSGWDTQKTHISDMLGAFFGPQYRDWWLFYIRNAERIGPYANHCLIRRSIADSFALGFIRLDRLQPSLIEYEVRHVLLGSEEPIPLDGAFPLLGDHSQSGTEKIDPRFIGTHARLCKSIRYFELTKKFAADRLPCVSGSLICRSLSYFFVQFQQAHRGILSITGHLTRVFGVIWSLFPAKFRLAGYNVLRRLGERLKFQGEVDWFCNEFNALRVVRRFTSIPVPHSLDLAIKPVVSDDPFSTPEGYLLTTRLPGQPVSSCLEILSDQDLDQISYQLKDYLS
;
A
#
# COMPACT_ATOMS: atom_id res chain seq x y z
N MET A 1 -19.18 26.46 11.73
CA MET A 1 -18.98 25.24 10.92
C MET A 1 -19.94 25.31 9.75
N SER A 2 -19.45 25.29 8.51
CA SER A 2 -20.33 25.38 7.33
C SER A 2 -21.18 24.12 7.20
N THR A 3 -22.38 24.26 6.66
CA THR A 3 -23.30 23.16 6.31
C THR A 3 -22.67 22.06 5.47
N ASP A 4 -21.60 22.37 4.73
CA ASP A 4 -20.94 21.46 3.80
C ASP A 4 -20.01 20.44 4.50
N ASN A 5 -19.31 20.86 5.57
CA ASN A 5 -18.49 19.93 6.37
C ASN A 5 -19.37 18.89 7.08
N ASN A 6 -20.60 19.28 7.44
CA ASN A 6 -21.58 18.40 8.07
C ASN A 6 -21.98 17.23 7.13
N VAL A 7 -22.08 17.48 5.81
CA VAL A 7 -22.44 16.44 4.84
C VAL A 7 -21.38 15.35 4.75
N VAL A 8 -20.09 15.73 4.74
CA VAL A 8 -18.98 14.78 4.68
C VAL A 8 -18.96 13.92 5.95
N GLU A 9 -19.00 14.53 7.13
CA GLU A 9 -19.03 13.81 8.41
C GLU A 9 -20.22 12.87 8.51
N ARG A 10 -21.40 13.32 8.08
CA ARG A 10 -22.61 12.49 8.04
C ARG A 10 -22.45 11.27 7.15
N ILE A 11 -21.89 11.42 5.95
CA ILE A 11 -21.72 10.29 5.02
C ILE A 11 -20.67 9.31 5.54
N LEU A 12 -19.56 9.79 6.08
CA LEU A 12 -18.57 8.91 6.70
C LEU A 12 -19.17 8.11 7.86
N SER A 13 -19.94 8.78 8.74
CA SER A 13 -20.65 8.08 9.82
C SER A 13 -21.70 7.09 9.32
N LEU A 14 -22.33 7.36 8.17
CA LEU A 14 -23.28 6.42 7.57
C LEU A 14 -22.54 5.19 7.04
N LEU A 15 -21.39 5.36 6.38
CA LEU A 15 -20.59 4.25 5.89
C LEU A 15 -20.09 3.34 7.01
N ASP A 16 -19.83 3.88 8.21
CA ASP A 16 -19.47 3.09 9.39
C ASP A 16 -20.63 2.22 9.92
N ASN A 17 -21.88 2.59 9.61
CA ASN A 17 -23.09 1.91 10.09
C ASN A 17 -23.76 1.02 9.03
N VAL A 18 -23.37 1.12 7.77
CA VAL A 18 -23.90 0.26 6.70
C VAL A 18 -23.10 -1.04 6.67
N GLU A 19 -23.81 -2.18 6.76
CA GLU A 19 -23.20 -3.50 6.58
C GLU A 19 -22.73 -3.69 5.13
N LEU A 20 -21.49 -3.27 4.87
CA LEU A 20 -20.80 -3.50 3.61
C LEU A 20 -19.89 -4.72 3.73
N PRO A 21 -19.90 -5.63 2.75
CA PRO A 21 -18.93 -6.72 2.75
C PRO A 21 -17.53 -6.13 2.68
N TYR A 22 -16.64 -6.56 3.57
CA TYR A 22 -15.24 -6.19 3.53
C TYR A 22 -14.66 -6.50 2.13
N PRO A 23 -13.94 -5.57 1.47
CA PRO A 23 -13.37 -4.30 1.97
C PRO A 23 -14.21 -3.02 1.73
N GLY A 24 -15.52 -3.13 1.53
CA GLY A 24 -16.36 -2.07 0.98
C GLY A 24 -16.40 -0.75 1.76
N GLY A 25 -16.57 -0.80 3.09
CA GLY A 25 -16.66 0.40 3.94
C GLY A 25 -15.41 1.30 3.81
N PRO A 26 -14.22 0.81 4.16
CA PRO A 26 -12.96 1.56 4.03
C PRO A 26 -12.71 2.11 2.62
N LEU A 27 -13.03 1.33 1.58
CA LEU A 27 -12.88 1.77 0.19
C LEU A 27 -13.75 2.99 -0.15
N LEU A 28 -15.01 3.03 0.30
CA LEU A 28 -15.89 4.18 0.10
C LEU A 28 -15.51 5.37 1.00
N THR A 29 -14.96 5.12 2.18
CA THR A 29 -14.35 6.16 3.03
C THR A 29 -13.18 6.84 2.31
N PHE A 30 -12.32 6.08 1.64
CA PHE A 30 -11.23 6.64 0.83
C PHE A 30 -11.75 7.38 -0.42
N PHE A 31 -12.84 6.90 -1.03
CA PHE A 31 -13.49 7.62 -2.13
C PHE A 31 -13.91 9.04 -1.71
N VAL A 32 -14.47 9.23 -0.52
CA VAL A 32 -14.88 10.57 -0.05
C VAL A 32 -13.67 11.38 0.41
N SER A 33 -12.82 10.80 1.27
CA SER A 33 -11.74 11.54 1.94
C SER A 33 -10.60 11.94 1.01
N GLU A 34 -10.32 11.16 -0.04
CA GLU A 34 -9.25 11.43 -1.00
C GLU A 34 -9.74 12.08 -2.31
N ALA A 35 -11.05 12.37 -2.44
CA ALA A 35 -11.58 13.08 -3.60
C ALA A 35 -10.97 14.48 -3.74
N LEU A 36 -10.92 15.00 -4.97
CA LEU A 36 -10.53 16.39 -5.21
C LEU A 36 -11.46 17.36 -4.47
N ASN A 37 -12.76 17.04 -4.42
CA ASN A 37 -13.76 17.75 -3.65
C ASN A 37 -14.56 16.74 -2.79
N PRO A 38 -14.19 16.58 -1.51
CA PRO A 38 -14.86 15.64 -0.61
C PRO A 38 -16.37 15.88 -0.47
N VAL A 39 -16.83 17.13 -0.53
CA VAL A 39 -18.25 17.48 -0.44
C VAL A 39 -19.02 16.97 -1.66
N GLN A 40 -18.45 17.15 -2.86
CA GLN A 40 -19.06 16.65 -4.09
C GLN A 40 -19.11 15.11 -4.09
N ALA A 41 -18.04 14.45 -3.67
CA ALA A 41 -17.99 12.99 -3.56
C ALA A 41 -19.01 12.46 -2.53
N ALA A 42 -19.15 13.13 -1.38
CA ALA A 42 -20.14 12.79 -0.36
C ALA A 42 -21.58 12.94 -0.88
N HIS A 43 -21.89 14.01 -1.61
CA HIS A 43 -23.21 14.18 -2.24
C HIS A 43 -23.52 13.09 -3.26
N TYR A 44 -22.55 12.74 -4.10
CA TYR A 44 -22.68 11.65 -5.06
C TYR A 44 -23.00 10.32 -4.36
N LEU A 45 -22.22 9.95 -3.32
CA LEU A 45 -22.50 8.74 -2.55
C LEU A 45 -23.86 8.78 -1.86
N ASN A 46 -24.23 9.92 -1.26
CA ASN A 46 -25.52 10.04 -0.58
C ASN A 46 -26.69 9.77 -1.53
N GLN A 47 -26.63 10.31 -2.75
CA GLN A 47 -27.65 10.04 -3.76
C GLN A 47 -27.63 8.58 -4.19
N ARG A 48 -26.45 8.02 -4.40
CA ARG A 48 -26.28 6.68 -4.94
C ARG A 48 -26.65 5.58 -3.96
N ILE A 49 -26.38 5.76 -2.66
CA ILE A 49 -26.81 4.84 -1.60
C ILE A 49 -28.33 4.75 -1.50
N LEU A 50 -29.05 5.83 -1.86
CA LEU A 50 -30.52 5.83 -1.88
C LEU A 50 -31.11 5.14 -3.11
N THR A 51 -30.35 5.02 -4.21
CA THR A 51 -30.84 4.47 -5.48
C THR A 51 -30.34 3.07 -5.78
N ASP A 52 -29.11 2.76 -5.39
CA ASP A 52 -28.39 1.55 -5.77
C ASP A 52 -28.13 0.67 -4.54
N GLU A 53 -27.97 -0.64 -4.74
CA GLU A 53 -27.42 -1.47 -3.68
C GLU A 53 -25.96 -1.06 -3.40
N PRO A 54 -25.56 -0.86 -2.13
CA PRO A 54 -24.22 -0.41 -1.77
C PRO A 54 -23.08 -1.28 -2.34
N SER A 55 -23.33 -2.57 -2.58
CA SER A 55 -22.39 -3.50 -3.21
C SER A 55 -22.01 -3.11 -4.64
N PHE A 56 -22.92 -2.53 -5.43
CA PHE A 56 -22.61 -2.06 -6.78
C PHE A 56 -21.70 -0.84 -6.77
N ILE A 57 -21.88 0.06 -5.79
CA ILE A 57 -21.05 1.24 -5.60
C ILE A 57 -19.61 0.84 -5.28
N VAL A 58 -19.44 -0.14 -4.38
CA VAL A 58 -18.13 -0.71 -4.05
C VAL A 58 -17.50 -1.39 -5.27
N ALA A 59 -18.29 -2.16 -6.04
CA ALA A 59 -17.79 -2.84 -7.24
C ALA A 59 -17.29 -1.88 -8.31
N ASP A 60 -17.99 -0.77 -8.53
CA ASP A 60 -17.57 0.28 -9.47
C ASP A 60 -16.28 0.96 -9.03
N TRP A 61 -16.16 1.26 -7.74
CA TRP A 61 -14.93 1.86 -7.21
C TRP A 61 -13.75 0.89 -7.36
N ALA A 62 -13.94 -0.37 -6.97
CA ALA A 62 -12.93 -1.41 -7.13
C ALA A 62 -12.53 -1.58 -8.60
N TYR A 63 -13.49 -1.54 -9.53
CA TYR A 63 -13.23 -1.58 -10.96
C TYR A 63 -12.36 -0.40 -11.42
N ILE A 64 -12.67 0.82 -10.98
CA ILE A 64 -11.87 2.03 -11.29
C ILE A 64 -10.41 1.86 -10.85
N ILE A 65 -10.17 1.33 -9.64
CA ILE A 65 -8.82 1.06 -9.12
C ILE A 65 -8.11 -0.01 -9.96
N LEU A 66 -8.81 -1.12 -10.25
CA LEU A 66 -8.28 -2.23 -11.04
C LEU A 66 -7.88 -1.84 -12.46
N CYS A 67 -8.53 -0.82 -13.04
CA CYS A 67 -8.15 -0.29 -14.36
C CYS A 67 -6.76 0.35 -14.38
N ILE A 68 -6.24 0.80 -13.23
CA ILE A 68 -4.89 1.39 -13.12
C ILE A 68 -3.86 0.37 -12.62
N THR A 69 -4.26 -0.64 -11.84
CA THR A 69 -3.31 -1.58 -11.24
C THR A 69 -3.12 -2.85 -12.05
N GLU A 70 -4.19 -3.51 -12.48
CA GLU A 70 -4.13 -4.83 -13.14
C GLU A 70 -4.45 -4.76 -14.62
N ASN A 71 -5.50 -4.03 -14.99
CA ASN A 71 -5.99 -3.95 -16.37
C ASN A 71 -5.41 -2.75 -17.13
N ALA A 72 -4.27 -2.23 -16.68
CA ALA A 72 -3.72 -0.99 -17.21
C ALA A 72 -2.90 -1.24 -18.49
N CYS A 73 -3.01 -0.31 -19.44
CA CYS A 73 -2.19 -0.33 -20.64
C CYS A 73 -0.94 0.51 -20.42
N SER A 74 0.21 0.04 -20.92
CA SER A 74 1.42 0.86 -20.90
C SER A 74 1.27 2.05 -21.85
N PRO A 75 1.63 3.28 -21.43
CA PRO A 75 1.69 4.40 -22.34
C PRO A 75 2.79 4.20 -23.40
N PRO A 76 2.75 4.97 -24.49
CA PRO A 76 3.77 4.90 -25.53
C PRO A 76 5.17 5.04 -24.93
N GLN A 77 6.04 4.08 -25.24
CA GLN A 77 7.40 4.08 -24.72
C GLN A 77 8.18 5.26 -25.32
N PRO A 78 8.90 6.04 -24.51
CA PRO A 78 9.72 7.13 -25.03
C PRO A 78 10.82 6.56 -25.94
N ASP A 79 11.08 7.22 -27.07
CA ASP A 79 12.20 6.87 -27.92
C ASP A 79 13.55 7.21 -27.24
N ARG A 80 14.67 6.80 -27.84
CA ARG A 80 16.00 7.03 -27.23
C ARG A 80 16.30 8.52 -26.99
N SER A 81 15.81 9.39 -27.86
CA SER A 81 16.01 10.84 -27.73
C SER A 81 15.25 11.38 -26.51
N ALA A 82 13.98 11.01 -26.37
CA ALA A 82 13.13 11.36 -25.25
C ALA A 82 13.64 10.76 -23.93
N GLN A 83 14.10 9.51 -23.93
CA GLN A 83 14.70 8.88 -22.75
C GLN A 83 15.93 9.66 -22.25
N ASN A 84 16.81 10.09 -23.16
CA ASN A 84 17.97 10.90 -22.82
C ASN A 84 17.57 12.28 -22.29
N ALA A 85 16.60 12.94 -22.92
CA ALA A 85 16.09 14.23 -22.49
C ALA A 85 15.44 14.17 -21.10
N ILE A 86 14.61 13.14 -20.83
CA ILE A 86 14.02 12.90 -19.50
C ILE A 86 15.12 12.63 -18.47
N THR A 87 16.09 11.80 -18.82
CA THR A 87 17.22 11.49 -17.92
C THR A 87 18.01 12.73 -17.51
N LEU A 88 18.22 13.66 -18.43
CA LEU A 88 18.87 14.95 -18.17
C LEU A 88 17.99 15.89 -17.35
N ARG A 89 16.70 16.00 -17.71
CA ARG A 89 15.69 16.78 -16.97
C ARG A 89 15.66 16.38 -15.49
N ASP A 90 15.80 15.08 -15.23
CA ASP A 90 15.71 14.47 -13.90
C ASP A 90 17.08 14.34 -13.19
N ARG A 91 18.12 15.01 -13.70
CA ARG A 91 19.50 15.04 -13.16
C ARG A 91 20.15 13.66 -12.97
N MET A 92 19.79 12.67 -13.78
CA MET A 92 20.29 11.28 -13.63
C MET A 92 20.08 10.73 -12.21
N ARG A 93 19.02 11.18 -11.52
CA ARG A 93 18.66 10.77 -10.17
C ARG A 93 17.22 10.28 -10.14
N CYS A 94 16.92 9.46 -9.15
CA CYS A 94 15.54 9.05 -8.91
C CYS A 94 14.71 10.27 -8.55
N CYS A 95 13.68 10.58 -9.33
CA CYS A 95 12.80 11.73 -9.09
C CYS A 95 12.18 11.71 -7.70
N VAL A 96 11.78 10.55 -7.20
CA VAL A 96 11.14 10.46 -5.88
C VAL A 96 12.12 10.57 -4.72
N THR A 97 13.31 9.96 -4.82
CA THR A 97 14.22 9.82 -3.67
C THR A 97 15.49 10.67 -3.73
N GLY A 98 15.80 11.29 -4.88
CA GLY A 98 17.05 12.01 -5.11
C GLY A 98 18.31 11.12 -5.24
N LYS A 99 18.16 9.80 -5.10
CA LYS A 99 19.27 8.83 -5.11
C LYS A 99 19.71 8.44 -6.53
N ASN A 100 21.00 8.17 -6.69
CA ASN A 100 21.56 7.60 -7.93
C ASN A 100 21.09 6.16 -8.14
N GLY A 101 21.12 5.64 -9.37
CA GLY A 101 20.91 4.21 -9.62
C GLY A 101 22.05 3.35 -9.06
N THR A 102 21.74 2.09 -8.77
CA THR A 102 22.75 1.06 -8.45
C THR A 102 22.59 -0.13 -9.38
N PHE A 103 23.55 -1.06 -9.34
CA PHE A 103 23.45 -2.29 -10.12
C PHE A 103 22.19 -3.12 -9.80
N TRP A 104 21.80 -3.16 -8.53
CA TRP A 104 20.64 -3.94 -8.05
C TRP A 104 19.32 -3.17 -8.07
N ASP A 105 19.39 -1.86 -8.15
CA ASP A 105 18.25 -0.94 -8.18
C ASP A 105 18.54 0.17 -9.20
N PRO A 106 18.41 -0.14 -10.51
CA PRO A 106 18.78 0.77 -11.58
C PRO A 106 17.76 1.91 -11.71
N LEU A 107 18.20 3.01 -12.33
CA LEU A 107 17.31 4.06 -12.79
C LEU A 107 16.67 3.66 -14.12
N LEU A 108 15.37 3.84 -14.21
CA LEU A 108 14.55 3.52 -15.37
C LEU A 108 13.67 4.73 -15.69
N VAL A 109 13.45 4.99 -16.98
CA VAL A 109 12.44 5.94 -17.43
C VAL A 109 11.10 5.21 -17.41
N MET A 110 10.26 5.52 -16.44
CA MET A 110 8.98 4.83 -16.21
C MET A 110 7.82 5.83 -16.20
N PRO A 111 6.61 5.41 -16.60
CA PRO A 111 5.45 6.26 -16.46
C PRO A 111 5.05 6.43 -14.98
N ILE A 112 4.51 7.61 -14.64
CA ILE A 112 3.93 7.92 -13.33
C ILE A 112 2.65 7.11 -13.15
N LEU A 113 1.79 7.09 -14.18
CA LEU A 113 0.60 6.26 -14.22
C LEU A 113 0.46 5.53 -15.56
N PRO A 114 0.02 4.28 -15.56
CA PRO A 114 -0.39 3.62 -16.78
C PRO A 114 -1.71 4.21 -17.33
N ILE A 115 -2.08 3.83 -18.55
CA ILE A 115 -3.36 4.23 -19.16
C ILE A 115 -4.47 3.34 -18.58
N PRO A 116 -5.50 3.92 -17.95
CA PRO A 116 -6.59 3.12 -17.38
C PRO A 116 -7.57 2.65 -18.47
N SER A 117 -7.43 1.40 -18.90
CA SER A 117 -8.16 0.87 -20.07
C SER A 117 -9.69 0.89 -19.91
N GLY A 118 -10.19 0.76 -18.68
CA GLY A 118 -11.62 0.66 -18.41
C GLY A 118 -12.32 1.96 -18.02
N TRP A 119 -11.63 3.10 -18.00
CA TRP A 119 -12.22 4.40 -17.63
C TRP A 119 -13.01 5.05 -18.78
N ASP A 120 -12.55 4.91 -20.03
CA ASP A 120 -13.31 5.36 -21.21
C ASP A 120 -14.30 4.26 -21.64
N THR A 121 -15.42 4.19 -20.94
CA THR A 121 -16.44 3.16 -21.10
C THR A 121 -17.81 3.76 -21.36
N GLN A 122 -18.69 2.99 -22.02
CA GLN A 122 -20.10 3.35 -22.20
C GLN A 122 -20.90 3.29 -20.89
N LYS A 123 -20.32 2.71 -19.82
CA LYS A 123 -20.93 2.64 -18.49
C LYS A 123 -20.94 4.02 -17.82
N THR A 124 -22.09 4.69 -17.88
CA THR A 124 -22.26 6.05 -17.33
C THR A 124 -21.90 6.15 -15.85
N HIS A 125 -22.24 5.14 -15.04
CA HIS A 125 -21.93 5.09 -13.61
C HIS A 125 -20.43 5.20 -13.30
N ILE A 126 -19.54 4.67 -14.17
CA ILE A 126 -18.09 4.79 -14.01
C ILE A 126 -17.65 6.23 -14.27
N SER A 127 -18.13 6.83 -15.38
CA SER A 127 -17.83 8.21 -15.72
C SER A 127 -18.36 9.20 -14.67
N ASP A 128 -19.55 8.93 -14.11
CA ASP A 128 -20.14 9.76 -13.06
C ASP A 128 -19.34 9.65 -11.76
N MET A 129 -18.91 8.43 -11.39
CA MET A 129 -18.08 8.20 -10.22
C MET A 129 -16.70 8.87 -10.34
N LEU A 130 -16.06 8.79 -11.51
CA LEU A 130 -14.82 9.53 -11.82
C LEU A 130 -15.03 11.05 -11.74
N GLY A 131 -16.17 11.53 -12.24
CA GLY A 131 -16.56 12.95 -12.18
C GLY A 131 -16.81 13.44 -10.75
N ALA A 132 -17.37 12.60 -9.89
CA ALA A 132 -17.56 12.91 -8.47
C ALA A 132 -16.24 12.89 -7.69
N PHE A 133 -15.33 11.97 -8.01
CA PHE A 133 -14.04 11.83 -7.33
C PHE A 133 -13.01 12.89 -7.76
N PHE A 134 -12.84 13.09 -9.07
CA PHE A 134 -11.83 14.02 -9.60
C PHE A 134 -12.39 15.40 -9.97
N GLY A 135 -13.71 15.55 -10.05
CA GLY A 135 -14.35 16.71 -10.67
C GLY A 135 -14.50 16.55 -12.19
N PRO A 136 -15.51 17.17 -12.83
CA PRO A 136 -15.80 16.98 -14.26
C PRO A 136 -14.63 17.32 -15.18
N GLN A 137 -13.96 18.45 -14.96
CA GLN A 137 -12.84 18.90 -15.82
C GLN A 137 -11.67 17.92 -15.81
N TYR A 138 -11.39 17.32 -14.65
CA TYR A 138 -10.26 16.41 -14.48
C TYR A 138 -10.60 15.03 -15.04
N ARG A 139 -11.83 14.56 -14.85
CA ARG A 139 -12.36 13.39 -15.57
C ARG A 139 -12.25 13.58 -17.08
N ASP A 140 -12.73 14.70 -17.61
CA ASP A 140 -12.75 14.96 -19.06
C ASP A 140 -11.34 15.04 -19.63
N TRP A 141 -10.38 15.59 -18.87
CA TRP A 141 -8.97 15.52 -19.23
C TRP A 141 -8.44 14.09 -19.29
N TRP A 142 -8.76 13.23 -18.31
CA TRP A 142 -8.37 11.82 -18.34
C TRP A 142 -8.95 11.09 -19.54
N LEU A 143 -10.23 11.29 -19.85
CA LEU A 143 -10.87 10.71 -21.04
C LEU A 143 -10.22 11.20 -22.33
N PHE A 144 -9.86 12.48 -22.40
CA PHE A 144 -9.09 13.02 -23.52
C PHE A 144 -7.70 12.36 -23.62
N TYR A 145 -6.98 12.21 -22.51
CA TYR A 145 -5.67 11.56 -22.46
C TYR A 145 -5.74 10.12 -22.95
N ILE A 146 -6.67 9.32 -22.45
CA ILE A 146 -6.86 7.91 -22.83
C ILE A 146 -7.04 7.77 -24.34
N ARG A 147 -7.87 8.62 -24.95
CA ARG A 147 -8.15 8.61 -26.41
C ARG A 147 -7.00 9.10 -27.28
N ASN A 148 -6.08 9.88 -26.70
CA ASN A 148 -5.03 10.59 -27.45
C ASN A 148 -3.63 10.32 -26.88
N ALA A 149 -3.42 9.22 -26.16
CA ALA A 149 -2.17 8.95 -25.46
C ALA A 149 -0.96 8.92 -26.41
N GLU A 150 -1.14 8.47 -27.66
CA GLU A 150 -0.12 8.48 -28.71
C GLU A 150 0.30 9.89 -29.15
N ARG A 151 -0.60 10.87 -29.02
CA ARG A 151 -0.35 12.27 -29.40
C ARG A 151 0.26 13.08 -28.26
N ILE A 152 0.10 12.61 -27.03
CA ILE A 152 0.60 13.26 -25.84
C ILE A 152 2.02 12.74 -25.61
N GLY A 153 3.00 13.64 -25.71
CA GLY A 153 4.40 13.29 -25.62
C GLY A 153 4.76 12.59 -24.30
N PRO A 154 5.84 11.79 -24.28
CA PRO A 154 6.19 10.99 -23.11
C PRO A 154 6.58 11.82 -21.89
N TYR A 155 7.01 13.07 -22.09
CA TYR A 155 7.55 13.94 -21.03
C TYR A 155 6.58 14.20 -19.88
N ALA A 156 5.29 14.36 -20.21
CA ALA A 156 4.24 14.68 -19.24
C ALA A 156 3.95 13.54 -18.26
N ASN A 157 4.18 12.28 -18.66
CA ASN A 157 3.84 11.11 -17.84
C ASN A 157 5.05 10.26 -17.46
N HIS A 158 6.28 10.52 -17.95
CA HIS A 158 7.45 9.70 -17.60
C HIS A 158 8.44 10.43 -16.71
N CYS A 159 9.08 9.68 -15.81
CA CYS A 159 10.15 10.17 -14.95
C CYS A 159 11.26 9.13 -14.79
N LEU A 160 12.44 9.61 -14.42
CA LEU A 160 13.56 8.75 -14.05
C LEU A 160 13.41 8.29 -12.60
N ILE A 161 13.27 6.99 -12.39
CA ILE A 161 12.96 6.42 -11.07
C ILE A 161 13.73 5.13 -10.86
N ARG A 162 14.07 4.84 -9.60
CA ARG A 162 14.64 3.55 -9.20
C ARG A 162 13.59 2.46 -9.34
N ARG A 163 13.98 1.26 -9.79
CA ARG A 163 13.06 0.12 -9.94
C ARG A 163 12.26 -0.15 -8.66
N SER A 164 12.93 -0.25 -7.52
CA SER A 164 12.24 -0.56 -6.25
C SER A 164 11.25 0.54 -5.84
N ILE A 165 11.54 1.79 -6.21
CA ILE A 165 10.67 2.93 -5.92
C ILE A 165 9.50 2.97 -6.91
N ALA A 166 9.70 2.60 -8.17
CA ALA A 166 8.61 2.43 -9.13
C ALA A 166 7.62 1.35 -8.67
N ASP A 167 8.13 0.21 -8.18
CA ASP A 167 7.29 -0.87 -7.63
C ASP A 167 6.50 -0.38 -6.41
N SER A 168 7.16 0.34 -5.51
CA SER A 168 6.52 0.92 -4.31
C SER A 168 5.48 1.98 -4.68
N PHE A 169 5.75 2.79 -5.71
CA PHE A 169 4.85 3.80 -6.23
C PHE A 169 3.62 3.14 -6.85
N ALA A 170 3.80 2.13 -7.72
CA ALA A 170 2.70 1.39 -8.34
C ALA A 170 1.77 0.72 -7.31
N LEU A 171 2.34 0.24 -6.21
CA LEU A 171 1.59 -0.33 -5.09
C LEU A 171 0.94 0.71 -4.17
N GLY A 172 1.19 2.00 -4.37
CA GLY A 172 0.62 3.10 -3.58
C GLY A 172 1.30 3.34 -2.23
N PHE A 173 2.49 2.76 -1.96
CA PHE A 173 3.23 2.97 -0.69
C PHE A 173 3.75 4.39 -0.53
N ILE A 174 4.04 5.04 -1.64
CA ILE A 174 4.59 6.40 -1.67
C ILE A 174 3.60 7.26 -2.43
N ARG A 175 3.13 8.35 -1.82
CA ARG A 175 2.36 9.39 -2.50
C ARG A 175 3.14 10.70 -2.52
N LEU A 176 2.87 11.53 -3.52
CA LEU A 176 3.50 12.85 -3.64
C LEU A 176 2.43 13.92 -3.44
N ASP A 177 2.47 14.54 -2.28
CA ASP A 177 1.50 15.56 -1.90
C ASP A 177 2.00 16.93 -2.34
N ARG A 178 1.19 17.64 -3.12
CA ARG A 178 1.57 18.96 -3.62
C ARG A 178 1.65 19.96 -2.47
N LEU A 179 2.79 20.63 -2.33
CA LEU A 179 2.96 21.70 -1.35
C LEU A 179 2.34 22.98 -1.90
N GLN A 180 1.15 23.34 -1.40
CA GLN A 180 0.54 24.60 -1.80
C GLN A 180 1.35 25.79 -1.25
N PRO A 181 1.60 26.83 -2.06
CA PRO A 181 1.04 27.10 -3.40
C PRO A 181 1.90 26.63 -4.60
N SER A 182 3.02 25.91 -4.39
CA SER A 182 3.95 25.52 -5.45
C SER A 182 3.34 24.60 -6.50
N LEU A 183 3.63 24.83 -7.79
CA LEU A 183 3.23 23.96 -8.92
C LEU A 183 4.20 22.81 -9.17
N ILE A 184 5.36 22.81 -8.49
CA ILE A 184 6.47 21.89 -8.77
C ILE A 184 7.05 21.24 -7.51
N GLU A 185 6.75 21.77 -6.33
CA GLU A 185 7.21 21.19 -5.06
C GLU A 185 6.15 20.26 -4.52
N TYR A 186 6.60 19.04 -4.26
CA TYR A 186 5.81 17.99 -3.65
C TYR A 186 6.54 17.53 -2.40
N GLU A 187 5.80 16.97 -1.47
CA GLU A 187 6.34 16.25 -0.33
C GLU A 187 6.09 14.76 -0.55
N VAL A 188 7.14 13.97 -0.38
CA VAL A 188 7.02 12.51 -0.40
C VAL A 188 6.41 12.06 0.92
N ARG A 189 5.26 11.38 0.86
CA ARG A 189 4.59 10.79 2.02
C ARG A 189 4.43 9.30 1.85
N HIS A 190 4.51 8.58 2.97
CA HIS A 190 4.21 7.16 3.00
C HIS A 190 2.73 6.94 3.29
N VAL A 191 2.12 6.00 2.56
CA VAL A 191 0.77 5.51 2.83
C VAL A 191 0.92 4.14 3.48
N LEU A 192 1.20 4.16 4.78
CA LEU A 192 1.38 2.96 5.58
C LEU A 192 0.01 2.49 6.05
N LEU A 193 -0.29 1.22 5.80
CA LEU A 193 -1.44 0.57 6.39
C LEU A 193 -0.93 -0.49 7.35
N GLY A 194 -1.22 -0.26 8.63
CA GLY A 194 -0.80 -1.09 9.73
C GLY A 194 0.68 -0.96 10.09
N SER A 195 1.39 -2.08 10.17
CA SER A 195 2.77 -2.16 10.69
C SER A 195 3.86 -2.03 9.61
N GLU A 196 3.53 -1.48 8.45
CA GLU A 196 4.47 -1.35 7.34
C GLU A 196 5.51 -0.28 7.68
N GLU A 197 6.79 -0.55 7.37
CA GLU A 197 7.85 0.41 7.61
C GLU A 197 7.98 1.39 6.42
N PRO A 198 8.27 2.67 6.69
CA PRO A 198 8.55 3.64 5.64
C PRO A 198 9.85 3.29 4.91
N ILE A 199 9.87 3.57 3.61
CA ILE A 199 11.03 3.37 2.75
C ILE A 199 12.03 4.51 3.05
N PRO A 200 13.34 4.23 3.17
CA PRO A 200 14.33 5.27 3.45
C PRO A 200 14.50 6.23 2.25
N LEU A 201 14.12 7.50 2.45
CA LEU A 201 14.22 8.59 1.48
C LEU A 201 15.44 9.47 1.78
N ASP A 202 16.14 9.96 0.73
CA ASP A 202 17.17 11.00 0.90
C ASP A 202 16.51 12.37 0.65
N GLY A 203 15.91 12.92 1.71
CA GLY A 203 15.16 14.18 1.66
C GLY A 203 13.66 13.99 1.43
N ALA A 204 12.90 15.05 1.70
CA ALA A 204 11.43 15.04 1.66
C ALA A 204 10.85 15.50 0.31
N PHE A 205 11.66 16.05 -0.59
CA PHE A 205 11.19 16.72 -1.80
C PHE A 205 11.65 15.97 -3.06
N PRO A 206 10.72 15.56 -3.95
CA PRO A 206 11.07 14.89 -5.19
C PRO A 206 11.52 15.89 -6.26
N LEU A 207 12.38 15.42 -7.16
CA LEU A 207 12.96 16.16 -8.29
C LEU A 207 12.00 16.10 -9.51
N LEU A 208 10.82 16.73 -9.40
CA LEU A 208 9.82 16.75 -10.48
C LEU A 208 9.90 18.00 -11.39
N GLY A 209 10.85 18.90 -11.12
CA GLY A 209 11.10 20.08 -11.95
C GLY A 209 11.99 19.82 -13.17
N ASP A 210 12.06 20.79 -14.08
CA ASP A 210 13.08 20.79 -15.15
C ASP A 210 14.40 21.28 -14.57
N HIS A 211 15.38 20.38 -14.49
CA HIS A 211 16.68 20.69 -13.96
C HIS A 211 17.79 20.73 -15.03
N SER A 212 17.49 20.41 -16.28
CA SER A 212 18.46 20.51 -17.38
C SER A 212 18.59 21.92 -17.93
N GLN A 213 17.70 22.85 -17.51
CA GLN A 213 17.62 24.23 -18.02
C GLN A 213 17.40 24.29 -19.55
N SER A 214 16.96 23.19 -20.14
CA SER A 214 16.73 23.05 -21.58
C SER A 214 15.29 23.37 -21.99
N GLY A 215 14.43 23.72 -21.03
CA GLY A 215 13.01 23.95 -21.28
C GLY A 215 12.25 22.67 -21.57
N THR A 216 12.74 21.53 -21.05
CA THR A 216 12.09 20.23 -21.25
C THR A 216 10.78 20.21 -20.48
N GLU A 217 9.73 19.67 -21.10
CA GLU A 217 8.41 19.60 -20.50
C GLU A 217 8.45 18.84 -19.15
N LYS A 218 7.79 19.42 -18.16
CA LYS A 218 7.67 18.87 -16.81
C LYS A 218 6.58 17.82 -16.76
N ILE A 219 6.63 16.99 -15.73
CA ILE A 219 5.56 16.03 -15.47
C ILE A 219 4.25 16.79 -15.23
N ASP A 220 3.17 16.34 -15.86
CA ASP A 220 1.87 16.95 -15.68
C ASP A 220 1.39 16.67 -14.25
N PRO A 221 1.06 17.70 -13.46
CA PRO A 221 0.65 17.55 -12.07
C PRO A 221 -0.60 16.67 -11.91
N ARG A 222 -1.36 16.47 -12.98
CA ARG A 222 -2.54 15.61 -13.00
C ARG A 222 -2.21 14.12 -12.88
N PHE A 223 -1.09 13.64 -13.40
CA PHE A 223 -0.69 12.25 -13.15
C PHE A 223 -0.34 12.03 -11.67
N ILE A 224 0.46 12.95 -11.12
CA ILE A 224 0.87 12.91 -9.71
C ILE A 224 -0.34 13.03 -8.78
N GLY A 225 -1.22 13.99 -9.05
CA GLY A 225 -2.41 14.22 -8.24
C GLY A 225 -3.44 13.10 -8.32
N THR A 226 -3.50 12.38 -9.44
CA THR A 226 -4.36 11.19 -9.58
C THR A 226 -3.79 10.04 -8.75
N HIS A 227 -2.50 9.76 -8.91
CA HIS A 227 -1.82 8.72 -8.17
C HIS A 227 -1.96 8.90 -6.66
N ALA A 228 -1.65 10.10 -6.15
CA ALA A 228 -1.70 10.41 -4.73
C ALA A 228 -3.08 10.14 -4.09
N ARG A 229 -4.16 10.47 -4.81
CA ARG A 229 -5.55 10.27 -4.36
C ARG A 229 -5.97 8.80 -4.36
N LEU A 230 -5.42 8.01 -5.28
CA LEU A 230 -5.75 6.58 -5.38
C LEU A 230 -4.89 5.71 -4.46
N CYS A 231 -3.78 6.22 -3.90
CA CYS A 231 -2.84 5.45 -3.10
C CYS A 231 -3.49 4.65 -1.96
N LYS A 232 -4.38 5.26 -1.16
CA LYS A 232 -5.06 4.55 -0.06
C LYS A 232 -5.92 3.39 -0.58
N SER A 233 -6.72 3.65 -1.60
CA SER A 233 -7.56 2.61 -2.23
C SER A 233 -6.72 1.49 -2.83
N ILE A 234 -5.64 1.81 -3.57
CA ILE A 234 -4.71 0.83 -4.13
C ILE A 234 -4.10 -0.02 -3.02
N ARG A 235 -3.52 0.62 -2.00
CA ARG A 235 -2.88 -0.07 -0.86
C ARG A 235 -3.83 -1.01 -0.15
N TYR A 236 -5.03 -0.52 0.18
CA TYR A 236 -6.04 -1.30 0.91
C TYR A 236 -6.53 -2.50 0.08
N PHE A 237 -6.74 -2.28 -1.21
CA PHE A 237 -7.17 -3.32 -2.13
C PHE A 237 -6.10 -4.43 -2.27
N GLU A 238 -4.82 -4.06 -2.38
CA GLU A 238 -3.70 -5.01 -2.42
C GLU A 238 -3.54 -5.81 -1.12
N LEU A 239 -3.75 -5.20 0.04
CA LEU A 239 -3.76 -5.92 1.32
C LEU A 239 -4.91 -6.92 1.39
N THR A 240 -6.10 -6.52 0.97
CA THR A 240 -7.28 -7.39 0.95
C THR A 240 -7.06 -8.62 0.08
N LYS A 241 -6.44 -8.45 -1.11
CA LYS A 241 -6.05 -9.58 -1.97
C LYS A 241 -5.07 -10.54 -1.29
N LYS A 242 -4.06 -9.99 -0.60
CA LYS A 242 -3.08 -10.81 0.15
C LYS A 242 -3.77 -11.66 1.21
N PHE A 243 -4.66 -11.07 2.02
CA PHE A 243 -5.40 -11.84 3.02
C PHE A 243 -6.33 -12.88 2.41
N ALA A 244 -7.00 -12.56 1.30
CA ALA A 244 -7.83 -13.53 0.59
C ALA A 244 -7.02 -14.71 0.05
N ALA A 245 -5.80 -14.47 -0.44
CA ALA A 245 -4.90 -15.52 -0.92
C ALA A 245 -4.30 -16.40 0.21
N ASP A 246 -4.10 -15.81 1.39
CA ASP A 246 -3.54 -16.48 2.57
C ASP A 246 -4.59 -17.28 3.37
N ARG A 247 -5.88 -16.94 3.25
CA ARG A 247 -6.98 -17.76 3.77
C ARG A 247 -7.01 -19.09 3.00
N LEU A 248 -6.58 -20.19 3.66
CA LEU A 248 -6.88 -21.56 3.21
C LEU A 248 -8.39 -21.66 2.92
N PRO A 249 -8.85 -22.40 1.89
CA PRO A 249 -10.27 -22.53 1.59
C PRO A 249 -10.98 -23.17 2.79
N CYS A 250 -11.61 -22.33 3.62
CA CYS A 250 -12.46 -22.78 4.69
C CYS A 250 -13.82 -23.10 4.10
N VAL A 251 -14.22 -24.36 4.21
CA VAL A 251 -15.57 -24.81 3.98
C VAL A 251 -16.43 -24.28 5.12
N SER A 252 -17.11 -23.15 4.92
CA SER A 252 -18.38 -22.89 5.63
C SER A 252 -19.18 -21.79 4.94
N GLY A 253 -20.46 -22.10 4.72
CA GLY A 253 -21.36 -21.38 3.82
C GLY A 253 -21.90 -20.09 4.41
N SER A 254 -21.77 -19.01 3.63
CA SER A 254 -22.61 -17.82 3.70
C SER A 254 -22.89 -17.38 2.27
N LEU A 255 -24.15 -17.50 1.85
CA LEU A 255 -24.64 -17.20 0.50
C LEU A 255 -24.50 -15.71 0.12
N ILE A 256 -24.16 -14.84 1.06
CA ILE A 256 -24.05 -13.38 0.85
C ILE A 256 -22.64 -12.99 0.37
N CYS A 257 -21.63 -13.83 0.60
CA CYS A 257 -20.27 -13.64 0.08
C CYS A 257 -20.12 -13.95 -1.43
N ARG A 258 -21.20 -14.27 -2.14
CA ARG A 258 -21.16 -14.77 -3.53
C ARG A 258 -20.94 -13.69 -4.59
N SER A 259 -21.37 -12.45 -4.37
CA SER A 259 -21.31 -11.39 -5.39
C SER A 259 -19.90 -10.85 -5.60
N LEU A 260 -19.13 -10.64 -4.52
CA LEU A 260 -17.71 -10.28 -4.62
C LEU A 260 -16.84 -11.50 -4.97
N SER A 261 -17.15 -12.69 -4.46
CA SER A 261 -16.39 -13.90 -4.85
C SER A 261 -16.55 -14.29 -6.31
N TYR A 262 -17.66 -13.94 -6.99
CA TYR A 262 -17.76 -14.14 -8.45
C TYR A 262 -16.76 -13.30 -9.25
N PHE A 263 -16.42 -12.09 -8.79
CA PHE A 263 -15.36 -11.28 -9.39
C PHE A 263 -13.95 -11.79 -9.03
N PHE A 264 -13.74 -12.25 -7.79
CA PHE A 264 -12.43 -12.73 -7.33
C PHE A 264 -12.08 -14.15 -7.83
N VAL A 265 -13.05 -15.01 -8.13
CA VAL A 265 -12.81 -16.41 -8.54
C VAL A 265 -12.39 -16.57 -10.01
N GLN A 266 -12.62 -15.58 -10.89
CA GLN A 266 -12.19 -15.68 -12.29
C GLN A 266 -10.76 -15.17 -12.58
N PHE A 267 -10.10 -14.50 -11.63
CA PHE A 267 -8.79 -13.87 -11.89
C PHE A 267 -7.58 -14.52 -11.22
N GLN A 268 -7.75 -15.66 -10.51
CA GLN A 268 -6.64 -16.36 -9.85
C GLN A 268 -6.20 -17.61 -10.61
N GLN A 269 -5.31 -17.43 -11.59
CA GLN A 269 -4.40 -18.50 -12.03
C GLN A 269 -3.07 -17.90 -12.52
N ALA A 270 -2.13 -17.70 -11.59
CA ALA A 270 -0.70 -17.92 -11.80
C ALA A 270 0.08 -17.51 -10.54
N HIS A 271 1.16 -18.23 -10.25
CA HIS A 271 2.17 -17.97 -9.21
C HIS A 271 1.86 -18.47 -7.79
N ARG A 272 1.83 -19.80 -7.64
CA ARG A 272 2.38 -20.46 -6.45
C ARG A 272 3.66 -21.20 -6.84
N GLY A 273 4.79 -20.66 -6.39
CA GLY A 273 6.11 -21.25 -6.58
C GLY A 273 6.93 -21.22 -5.30
N ILE A 274 7.01 -22.38 -4.64
CA ILE A 274 8.21 -22.95 -4.00
C ILE A 274 8.80 -22.21 -2.78
N LEU A 275 8.56 -22.76 -1.57
CA LEU A 275 9.56 -23.15 -0.54
C LEU A 275 8.88 -23.45 0.82
N SER A 276 8.14 -24.56 0.89
CA SER A 276 7.80 -25.18 2.19
C SER A 276 8.82 -26.28 2.47
N ILE A 277 9.94 -25.91 3.11
CA ILE A 277 10.91 -26.86 3.63
C ILE A 277 11.17 -26.50 5.10
N THR A 278 10.82 -27.44 5.98
CA THR A 278 11.38 -27.71 7.34
C THR A 278 10.84 -26.99 8.59
N GLY A 279 9.88 -27.62 9.26
CA GLY A 279 9.44 -27.30 10.64
C GLY A 279 10.27 -27.95 11.78
N HIS A 280 11.11 -28.95 11.50
CA HIS A 280 11.89 -29.66 12.54
C HIS A 280 13.37 -29.27 12.60
N LEU A 281 14.01 -28.94 11.46
CA LEU A 281 15.42 -28.51 11.44
C LEU A 281 15.64 -27.13 12.07
N THR A 282 14.63 -26.26 12.06
CA THR A 282 14.70 -24.90 12.64
C THR A 282 14.80 -24.89 14.17
N ARG A 283 14.27 -25.91 14.87
CA ARG A 283 14.24 -25.95 16.34
C ARG A 283 15.60 -26.26 16.94
N VAL A 284 16.33 -27.23 16.37
CA VAL A 284 17.69 -27.59 16.81
C VAL A 284 18.67 -26.48 16.43
N PHE A 285 18.51 -25.92 15.23
CA PHE A 285 19.34 -24.81 14.78
C PHE A 285 19.14 -23.55 15.63
N GLY A 286 17.92 -23.22 16.02
CA GLY A 286 17.63 -22.05 16.88
C GLY A 286 18.25 -22.14 18.28
N VAL A 287 18.24 -23.34 18.90
CA VAL A 287 18.87 -23.56 20.21
C VAL A 287 20.39 -23.49 20.10
N ILE A 288 20.98 -24.02 19.03
CA ILE A 288 22.43 -23.90 18.78
C ILE A 288 22.80 -22.44 18.46
N TRP A 289 21.95 -21.73 17.72
CA TRP A 289 22.16 -20.34 17.33
C TRP A 289 22.15 -19.39 18.53
N SER A 290 21.27 -19.59 19.51
CA SER A 290 21.22 -18.75 20.72
C SER A 290 22.46 -18.89 21.62
N LEU A 291 23.24 -19.97 21.45
CA LEU A 291 24.53 -20.16 22.13
C LEU A 291 25.67 -19.32 21.51
N PHE A 292 25.49 -18.75 20.33
CA PHE A 292 26.51 -17.89 19.72
C PHE A 292 26.59 -16.52 20.41
N PRO A 293 27.80 -15.92 20.51
CA PRO A 293 27.96 -14.58 21.08
C PRO A 293 27.10 -13.54 20.35
N ALA A 294 26.56 -12.57 21.09
CA ALA A 294 25.62 -11.58 20.57
C ALA A 294 26.13 -10.84 19.31
N LYS A 295 27.43 -10.58 19.21
CA LYS A 295 28.05 -9.95 18.02
C LYS A 295 27.84 -10.74 16.73
N PHE A 296 27.92 -12.07 16.79
CA PHE A 296 27.69 -12.94 15.62
C PHE A 296 26.21 -13.07 15.29
N ARG A 297 25.34 -13.13 16.31
CA ARG A 297 23.88 -13.12 16.12
C ARG A 297 23.41 -11.82 15.46
N LEU A 298 23.92 -10.67 15.91
CA LEU A 298 23.63 -9.36 15.32
C LEU A 298 24.12 -9.24 13.87
N ALA A 299 25.31 -9.77 13.55
CA ALA A 299 25.79 -9.82 12.17
C ALA A 299 24.87 -10.68 11.29
N GLY A 300 24.47 -11.87 11.77
CA GLY A 300 23.51 -12.74 11.09
C GLY A 300 22.13 -12.08 10.91
N TYR A 301 21.64 -11.36 11.92
CA TYR A 301 20.39 -10.61 11.86
C TYR A 301 20.43 -9.44 10.90
N ASN A 302 21.57 -8.77 10.76
CA ASN A 302 21.72 -7.74 9.73
C ASN A 302 21.72 -8.33 8.31
N VAL A 303 22.24 -9.55 8.12
CA VAL A 303 22.13 -10.27 6.84
C VAL A 303 20.68 -10.71 6.58
N LEU A 304 20.00 -11.28 7.59
CA LEU A 304 18.58 -11.66 7.48
C LEU A 304 17.66 -10.46 7.26
N ARG A 305 17.97 -9.30 7.86
CA ARG A 305 17.28 -8.02 7.61
C ARG A 305 17.34 -7.63 6.13
N ARG A 306 18.46 -7.86 5.46
CA ARG A 306 18.61 -7.58 4.02
C ARG A 306 17.88 -8.59 3.14
N LEU A 307 17.62 -9.79 3.66
CA LEU A 307 16.94 -10.88 2.96
C LEU A 307 15.42 -10.91 3.23
N GLY A 308 14.93 -10.15 4.22
CA GLY A 308 13.50 -9.87 4.41
C GLY A 308 12.65 -11.00 5.01
N GLU A 309 13.25 -12.06 5.54
CA GLU A 309 12.49 -13.23 6.03
C GLU A 309 12.65 -13.50 7.53
N ARG A 310 11.51 -13.65 8.23
CA ARG A 310 11.33 -14.23 9.59
C ARG A 310 11.97 -13.50 10.77
N LEU A 311 12.45 -12.28 10.58
CA LEU A 311 13.06 -11.43 11.59
C LEU A 311 12.27 -10.13 11.76
N LYS A 312 11.88 -9.80 13.00
CA LYS A 312 11.41 -8.46 13.36
C LYS A 312 12.57 -7.63 13.93
N PHE A 313 12.62 -6.34 13.61
CA PHE A 313 13.62 -5.42 14.16
C PHE A 313 12.99 -4.02 14.34
N GLN A 314 13.27 -3.34 15.46
CA GLN A 314 12.78 -1.98 15.77
C GLN A 314 13.55 -1.40 16.98
N GLY A 315 13.49 -0.08 17.19
CA GLY A 315 14.25 0.64 18.23
C GLY A 315 13.65 0.59 19.65
N GLU A 316 12.44 0.06 19.86
CA GLU A 316 11.87 -0.07 21.21
C GLU A 316 12.04 -1.49 21.73
N VAL A 317 13.09 -1.70 22.52
CA VAL A 317 13.44 -3.00 23.11
C VAL A 317 12.30 -3.59 23.96
N ASP A 318 11.61 -2.75 24.72
CA ASP A 318 10.53 -3.17 25.61
C ASP A 318 9.35 -3.80 24.84
N TRP A 319 9.09 -3.30 23.63
CA TRP A 319 8.06 -3.87 22.76
C TRP A 319 8.38 -5.33 22.39
N PHE A 320 9.62 -5.62 22.01
CA PHE A 320 10.03 -6.99 21.67
C PHE A 320 10.12 -7.91 22.88
N CYS A 321 10.48 -7.39 24.05
CA CYS A 321 10.42 -8.16 25.30
C CYS A 321 8.98 -8.56 25.62
N ASN A 322 8.04 -7.62 25.51
CA ASN A 322 6.63 -7.87 25.72
C ASN A 322 6.08 -8.86 24.69
N GLU A 323 6.42 -8.69 23.41
CA GLU A 323 5.99 -9.59 22.34
C GLU A 323 6.58 -11.00 22.50
N PHE A 324 7.87 -11.13 22.82
CA PHE A 324 8.53 -12.41 23.06
C PHE A 324 7.83 -13.20 24.18
N ASN A 325 7.45 -12.51 25.25
CA ASN A 325 6.73 -13.10 26.38
C ASN A 325 5.26 -13.41 26.02
N ALA A 326 4.56 -12.50 25.35
CA ALA A 326 3.17 -12.70 24.92
C ALA A 326 3.05 -13.93 24.00
N LEU A 327 3.93 -14.07 22.99
CA LEU A 327 3.94 -15.23 22.11
C LEU A 327 4.17 -16.54 22.88
N ARG A 328 5.01 -16.53 23.92
CA ARG A 328 5.22 -17.70 24.78
C ARG A 328 4.00 -18.02 25.64
N VAL A 329 3.32 -17.01 26.17
CA VAL A 329 2.09 -17.18 26.96
C VAL A 329 0.98 -17.73 26.07
N VAL A 330 0.66 -17.08 24.96
CA VAL A 330 -0.39 -17.51 24.03
C VAL A 330 -0.11 -18.95 23.60
N ARG A 331 1.12 -19.29 23.21
CA ARG A 331 1.45 -20.63 22.77
C ARG A 331 1.48 -21.70 23.88
N ARG A 332 1.69 -21.29 25.13
CA ARG A 332 1.70 -22.22 26.28
C ARG A 332 0.28 -22.53 26.74
N PHE A 333 -0.62 -21.57 26.61
CA PHE A 333 -1.94 -21.64 27.22
C PHE A 333 -3.09 -21.71 26.20
N THR A 334 -2.84 -21.46 24.91
CA THR A 334 -3.86 -21.51 23.85
C THR A 334 -3.46 -22.46 22.72
N SER A 335 -4.46 -22.87 21.94
CA SER A 335 -4.30 -23.61 20.67
C SER A 335 -4.13 -22.67 19.47
N ILE A 336 -4.08 -21.34 19.69
CA ILE A 336 -4.00 -20.35 18.62
C ILE A 336 -2.65 -20.49 17.90
N PRO A 337 -2.64 -20.64 16.57
CA PRO A 337 -1.43 -20.86 15.79
C PRO A 337 -0.55 -19.61 15.71
N VAL A 338 0.26 -19.32 16.74
CA VAL A 338 1.18 -18.17 16.79
C VAL A 338 2.63 -18.49 16.33
N PRO A 339 3.38 -17.50 15.81
CA PRO A 339 4.82 -17.63 15.57
C PRO A 339 5.55 -18.04 16.84
N HIS A 340 6.58 -18.88 16.73
CA HIS A 340 7.42 -19.19 17.88
C HIS A 340 8.52 -18.15 17.97
N SER A 341 8.67 -17.50 19.11
CA SER A 341 9.87 -16.73 19.41
C SER A 341 11.07 -17.68 19.58
N LEU A 342 12.05 -17.56 18.68
CA LEU A 342 13.26 -18.39 18.66
C LEU A 342 14.39 -17.73 19.44
N ASP A 343 14.58 -16.44 19.23
CA ASP A 343 15.64 -15.67 19.87
C ASP A 343 15.30 -14.18 19.91
N LEU A 344 15.84 -13.48 20.91
CA LEU A 344 15.78 -12.03 21.05
C LEU A 344 17.23 -11.54 21.25
N ALA A 345 17.72 -10.70 20.33
CA ALA A 345 19.00 -10.02 20.48
C ALA A 345 18.79 -8.52 20.63
N ILE A 346 19.48 -7.93 21.59
CA ILE A 346 19.46 -6.50 21.84
C ILE A 346 20.84 -5.98 21.49
N LYS A 347 20.90 -5.01 20.58
CA LYS A 347 22.10 -4.26 20.30
C LYS A 347 22.17 -3.11 21.32
N PRO A 348 23.17 -3.12 22.22
CA PRO A 348 23.30 -2.06 23.21
C PRO A 348 23.67 -0.74 22.55
N VAL A 349 23.27 0.35 23.20
CA VAL A 349 23.67 1.73 22.89
C VAL A 349 25.21 1.80 22.84
N VAL A 350 25.75 2.39 21.78
CA VAL A 350 27.20 2.67 21.71
C VAL A 350 27.42 3.93 22.55
N SER A 351 28.29 3.83 23.58
CA SER A 351 28.49 4.87 24.61
C SER A 351 28.83 6.27 24.07
N ASP A 352 29.27 6.35 22.82
CA ASP A 352 29.82 7.58 22.23
C ASP A 352 28.81 8.31 21.33
N ASP A 353 27.61 7.75 21.13
CA ASP A 353 26.55 8.38 20.34
C ASP A 353 25.28 8.64 21.19
N PRO A 354 25.03 9.89 21.62
CA PRO A 354 23.87 10.27 22.43
C PRO A 354 22.52 10.15 21.69
N PHE A 355 22.54 9.87 20.38
CA PHE A 355 21.33 9.62 19.59
C PHE A 355 21.12 8.14 19.27
N SER A 356 22.02 7.25 19.73
CA SER A 356 21.86 5.81 19.48
C SER A 356 20.81 5.22 20.42
N THR A 357 19.71 4.74 19.83
CA THR A 357 18.70 3.96 20.55
C THR A 357 19.05 2.47 20.52
N PRO A 358 18.74 1.70 21.57
CA PRO A 358 19.01 0.28 21.57
C PRO A 358 18.10 -0.43 20.56
N GLU A 359 18.68 -1.24 19.65
CA GLU A 359 17.91 -1.94 18.62
C GLU A 359 17.58 -3.36 19.08
N GLY A 360 16.30 -3.72 19.07
CA GLY A 360 15.83 -5.08 19.35
C GLY A 360 15.65 -5.88 18.07
N TYR A 361 16.05 -7.15 18.08
CA TYR A 361 15.89 -8.11 16.99
C TYR A 361 15.19 -9.35 17.52
N LEU A 362 13.98 -9.64 17.03
CA LEU A 362 13.17 -10.79 17.43
C LEU A 362 13.07 -11.78 16.25
N LEU A 363 13.68 -12.96 16.40
CA LEU A 363 13.63 -14.04 15.43
C LEU A 363 12.45 -14.97 15.71
N THR A 364 11.67 -15.33 14.68
CA THR A 364 10.51 -16.22 14.84
C THR A 364 10.45 -17.38 13.84
N THR A 365 9.70 -18.45 14.14
CA THR A 365 9.57 -19.64 13.26
C THR A 365 8.68 -19.45 12.04
N ARG A 366 7.81 -18.43 12.03
CA ARG A 366 6.83 -18.16 10.97
C ARG A 366 7.11 -16.77 10.38
N LEU A 367 6.35 -16.38 9.34
CA LEU A 367 6.33 -14.98 8.92
C LEU A 367 6.05 -14.11 10.16
N PRO A 368 6.74 -12.97 10.32
CA PRO A 368 6.52 -12.10 11.46
C PRO A 368 5.03 -11.71 11.51
N GLY A 369 4.33 -12.16 12.54
CA GLY A 369 2.93 -11.77 12.78
C GLY A 369 2.87 -10.32 13.26
N GLN A 370 1.80 -9.59 13.00
CA GLN A 370 1.72 -8.17 13.38
C GLN A 370 0.88 -7.96 14.64
N PRO A 371 1.20 -6.98 15.50
CA PRO A 371 0.36 -6.65 16.65
C PRO A 371 -1.06 -6.35 16.19
N VAL A 372 -2.07 -6.89 16.87
CA VAL A 372 -3.48 -6.66 16.50
C VAL A 372 -3.82 -5.17 16.48
N SER A 373 -3.27 -4.39 17.41
CA SER A 373 -3.39 -2.93 17.44
C SER A 373 -2.93 -2.26 16.14
N SER A 374 -1.86 -2.78 15.54
CA SER A 374 -1.32 -2.31 14.27
C SER A 374 -2.09 -2.86 13.07
N CYS A 375 -3.08 -3.71 13.26
CA CYS A 375 -3.90 -4.25 12.17
C CYS A 375 -5.36 -3.81 12.26
N LEU A 376 -5.75 -3.05 13.29
CA LEU A 376 -7.15 -2.65 13.52
C LEU A 376 -7.78 -1.96 12.32
N GLU A 377 -7.02 -1.12 11.61
CA GLU A 377 -7.50 -0.41 10.41
C GLU A 377 -7.76 -1.32 9.21
N ILE A 378 -7.33 -2.58 9.29
CA ILE A 378 -7.33 -3.53 8.19
C ILE A 378 -8.23 -4.74 8.50
N LEU A 379 -8.42 -5.08 9.77
CA LEU A 379 -9.24 -6.22 10.19
C LEU A 379 -10.72 -5.96 9.91
N SER A 380 -11.43 -6.97 9.42
CA SER A 380 -12.89 -6.91 9.32
C SER A 380 -13.56 -7.12 10.68
N ASP A 381 -14.81 -6.67 10.82
CA ASP A 381 -15.61 -6.92 12.04
C ASP A 381 -15.72 -8.42 12.32
N GLN A 382 -15.82 -9.25 11.29
CA GLN A 382 -15.82 -10.70 11.44
C GLN A 382 -14.48 -11.23 12.00
N ASP A 383 -13.35 -10.66 11.58
CA ASP A 383 -12.04 -11.03 12.14
C ASP A 383 -11.97 -10.63 13.63
N LEU A 384 -12.49 -9.45 13.96
CA LEU A 384 -12.55 -8.95 15.35
C LEU A 384 -13.48 -9.80 16.23
N ASP A 385 -14.65 -10.19 15.72
CA ASP A 385 -15.58 -11.08 16.40
C ASP A 385 -14.99 -12.47 16.60
N GLN A 386 -14.26 -12.99 15.60
CA GLN A 386 -13.55 -14.26 15.73
C GLN A 386 -12.44 -14.17 16.77
N ILE A 387 -11.67 -13.08 16.80
CA ILE A 387 -10.66 -12.82 17.83
C ILE A 387 -11.33 -12.73 19.20
N SER A 388 -12.42 -11.97 19.33
CA SER A 388 -13.20 -11.81 20.56
C SER A 388 -13.75 -13.13 21.07
N TYR A 389 -14.32 -13.95 20.18
CA TYR A 389 -14.80 -15.29 20.49
C TYR A 389 -13.69 -16.20 21.00
N GLN A 390 -12.55 -16.24 20.30
CA GLN A 390 -11.39 -17.04 20.72
C GLN A 390 -10.82 -16.58 22.07
N LEU A 391 -10.83 -15.27 22.35
CA LEU A 391 -10.40 -14.73 23.63
C LEU A 391 -11.39 -15.05 24.76
N LYS A 392 -12.71 -15.00 24.49
CA LYS A 392 -13.74 -15.36 25.48
C LYS A 392 -13.73 -16.84 25.82
N ASP A 393 -13.64 -17.71 24.81
CA ASP A 393 -13.51 -19.17 24.96
C ASP A 393 -12.26 -19.54 25.79
N TYR A 394 -11.21 -18.74 25.70
CA TYR A 394 -9.99 -18.93 26.50
C TYR A 394 -10.11 -18.49 27.97
N LEU A 395 -10.95 -17.49 28.27
CA LEU A 395 -11.12 -16.97 29.62
C LEU A 395 -12.19 -17.72 30.43
N SER A 396 -13.07 -18.47 29.76
CA SER A 396 -14.00 -19.43 30.36
C SER A 396 -13.32 -20.76 30.66
#